data_AF-A0A7W0ZN73-F1
#
_entry.id   AF-A0A7W0ZN73-F1
#
_cell.length_a   1.000
_cell.length_b   1.000
_cell.length_c   1.000
_cell.angle_alpha   90.00
_cell.angle_beta   90.00
_cell.angle_gamma   90.00
#
_symmetry.space_group_name_H-M   'P 1'
#
loop_
_entity.id
_entity.type
_entity.pdbx_description
1 polymer ?
#
loop_
_entity_poly.entity_id
_entity_poly.type
_entity_poly.pdbx_seq_one_letter_code
_entity_poly.pdbx_strand_id
1 'polypeptide(L)' 'KLKANSSSWVKTATNKRFAWQRRYAAFSVSESQVERVRSYIRNQEAHHRRTTFADEYKALLRAHHIDFDEEHLWT' A
#
# COMPACT_ATOMS: atom_id res chain seq x y z
N LYS A 1 -5.71 -13.61 -8.33
CA LYS A 1 -4.63 -14.59 -8.08
C LYS A 1 -3.25 -13.97 -7.80
N LEU A 2 -3.13 -12.72 -7.34
CA LEU A 2 -1.83 -12.09 -7.07
C LEU A 2 -1.23 -12.51 -5.70
N LYS A 3 -1.90 -12.13 -4.60
CA LYS A 3 -1.43 -12.34 -3.22
C LYS A 3 -1.26 -13.82 -2.87
N ALA A 4 -2.16 -14.68 -3.34
CA ALA A 4 -2.10 -16.12 -3.08
C ALA A 4 -0.87 -16.78 -3.73
N ASN A 5 -0.66 -16.53 -5.02
CA ASN A 5 0.46 -17.13 -5.77
C ASN A 5 1.80 -16.64 -5.23
N SER A 6 1.94 -15.33 -4.98
CA SER A 6 3.18 -14.79 -4.42
C SER A 6 3.42 -15.25 -2.98
N SER A 7 2.37 -15.46 -2.17
CA SER A 7 2.54 -16.04 -0.83
C SER A 7 3.11 -17.46 -0.90
N SER A 8 2.60 -18.29 -1.82
CA SER A 8 3.13 -19.64 -2.04
C SER A 8 4.60 -19.58 -2.44
N TRP A 9 4.92 -18.75 -3.44
CA TRP A 9 6.28 -18.59 -3.93
C TRP A 9 7.25 -18.12 -2.84
N VAL A 10 6.91 -17.08 -2.05
CA VAL A 10 7.78 -16.58 -0.97
C VAL A 10 8.03 -17.64 0.10
N LYS A 11 6.99 -18.39 0.50
CA LYS A 11 7.13 -19.49 1.46
C LYS A 11 8.12 -20.53 0.96
N THR A 12 8.00 -20.94 -0.30
CA THR A 12 8.91 -21.91 -0.92
C THR A 12 10.33 -21.36 -1.06
N ALA A 13 10.50 -20.13 -1.53
CA ALA A 13 11.81 -19.54 -1.81
C ALA A 13 12.61 -19.21 -0.54
N THR A 14 11.93 -18.91 0.57
CA THR A 14 12.60 -18.45 1.81
C THR A 14 12.49 -19.43 2.97
N ASN A 15 11.64 -20.45 2.85
CA ASN A 15 11.25 -21.37 3.94
C ASN A 15 10.72 -20.64 5.20
N LYS A 16 10.19 -19.42 5.05
CA LYS A 16 9.62 -18.62 6.14
C LYS A 16 8.10 -18.64 6.11
N ARG A 17 7.49 -18.50 7.29
CA ARG A 17 6.05 -18.19 7.39
C ARG A 17 5.83 -16.79 6.82
N PHE A 18 5.03 -16.71 5.77
CA PHE A 18 4.68 -15.46 5.11
C PHE A 18 3.19 -15.44 4.77
N ALA A 19 2.55 -14.30 4.99
CA ALA A 19 1.24 -14.00 4.46
C ALA A 19 1.17 -12.49 4.21
N TRP A 20 0.49 -12.11 3.13
CA TRP A 20 0.12 -10.71 2.97
C TRP A 20 -0.91 -10.29 4.02
N GLN A 21 -0.98 -9.00 4.30
CA GLN A 21 -2.11 -8.40 5.02
C GLN A 21 -3.45 -8.80 4.36
N ARG A 22 -4.54 -8.86 5.11
CA ARG A 22 -5.86 -9.27 4.60
C ARG A 22 -6.33 -8.36 3.46
N ARG A 23 -6.28 -7.04 3.66
CA ARG A 23 -6.77 -6.03 2.73
C ARG A 23 -5.64 -5.45 1.87
N TYR A 24 -6.01 -4.65 0.87
CA TYR A 24 -5.12 -3.80 0.08
C TYR A 24 -5.92 -2.61 -0.44
N ALA A 25 -5.23 -1.57 -0.88
CA ALA A 25 -5.83 -0.43 -1.56
C ALA A 25 -5.22 -0.29 -2.96
N ALA A 26 -6.03 0.18 -3.90
CA ALA A 26 -5.60 0.44 -5.28
C ALA A 26 -6.17 1.80 -5.70
N PHE A 27 -5.31 2.66 -6.22
CA PHE A 27 -5.64 4.01 -6.64
C PHE A 27 -5.23 4.21 -8.09
N SER A 28 -6.15 4.73 -8.90
CA SER A 28 -5.87 5.08 -10.30
C SER A 28 -5.19 6.43 -10.38
N VAL A 29 -4.17 6.56 -11.24
CA VAL A 29 -3.48 7.81 -11.53
C VAL A 29 -3.43 8.03 -13.04
N SER A 30 -3.32 9.29 -13.47
CA SER A 30 -3.08 9.60 -14.89
C SER A 30 -1.68 9.16 -15.31
N GLU A 31 -1.52 8.78 -16.58
CA GLU A 31 -0.21 8.37 -17.15
C GLU A 31 0.88 9.44 -16.96
N SER A 32 0.51 10.71 -17.06
CA SER A 32 1.41 11.84 -16.81
C SER A 32 2.00 11.88 -15.39
N GLN A 33 1.43 11.14 -14.45
CA GLN A 33 1.88 11.06 -13.06
C GLN A 33 2.86 9.90 -12.81
N VAL A 34 3.15 9.04 -13.80
CA VAL A 34 3.98 7.84 -13.61
C VAL A 34 5.34 8.16 -12.99
N GLU A 35 6.06 9.17 -13.49
CA GLU A 35 7.38 9.53 -12.94
C GLU A 35 7.31 10.09 -11.53
N ARG A 36 6.23 10.81 -11.20
CA ARG A 36 5.96 11.27 -9.84
C ARG A 36 5.68 10.10 -8.90
N VAL A 37 4.87 9.12 -9.32
CA VAL A 37 4.59 7.91 -8.53
C VAL A 37 5.83 7.05 -8.34
N ARG A 38 6.67 6.89 -9.38
CA ARG A 38 7.96 6.19 -9.28
C ARG A 38 8.87 6.85 -8.25
N SER A 39 8.96 8.18 -8.29
CA SER A 39 9.77 8.96 -7.34
C SER A 39 9.21 8.86 -5.92
N TYR A 40 7.90 8.88 -5.75
CA TYR A 40 7.23 8.66 -4.47
C TYR A 40 7.56 7.28 -3.89
N ILE A 41 7.38 6.20 -4.65
CA ILE A 41 7.68 4.82 -4.20
C ILE A 41 9.15 4.67 -3.80
N ARG A 42 10.08 5.21 -4.61
CA ARG A 42 11.53 5.13 -4.34
C ARG A 42 11.92 5.76 -3.00
N ASN A 43 11.20 6.81 -2.58
CA ASN A 43 11.51 7.58 -1.38
C ASN A 43 10.66 7.18 -0.15
N GLN A 44 9.88 6.10 -0.23
CA GLN A 44 8.97 5.68 0.85
C GLN A 44 9.68 5.45 2.18
N GLU A 45 10.88 4.89 2.19
CA GLU A 45 11.62 4.68 3.45
C GLU A 45 11.90 6.00 4.17
N ALA A 46 12.37 7.02 3.44
CA ALA A 46 12.62 8.34 4.00
C ALA A 46 11.32 9.06 4.39
N HIS A 47 10.25 8.88 3.60
CA HIS A 47 8.92 9.43 3.91
C HIS A 47 8.36 8.84 5.20
N HIS A 48 8.42 7.52 5.38
CA HIS A 48 7.90 6.81 6.55
C HIS A 48 8.70 7.00 7.83
N ARG A 49 9.88 7.63 7.77
CA ARG A 49 10.56 8.16 8.96
C ARG A 49 9.82 9.35 9.59
N ARG A 50 8.94 10.01 8.85
CA ARG A 50 8.22 11.23 9.26
C ARG A 50 6.69 11.09 9.22
N THR A 51 6.17 10.22 8.36
CA THR A 51 4.74 10.01 8.15
C THR A 51 4.37 8.56 8.46
N THR A 52 3.33 8.34 9.25
CA THR A 52 2.88 6.97 9.52
C THR A 52 2.12 6.41 8.32
N PHE A 53 2.08 5.08 8.19
CA PHE A 53 1.24 4.42 7.19
C PHE A 53 -0.24 4.83 7.30
N ALA A 54 -0.75 4.99 8.53
CA ALA A 54 -2.14 5.38 8.75
C ALA A 54 -2.44 6.78 8.22
N ASP A 55 -1.53 7.73 8.48
CA ASP A 55 -1.68 9.11 7.98
C ASP A 55 -1.61 9.17 6.46
N GLU A 56 -0.66 8.45 5.86
CA GLU A 56 -0.52 8.37 4.42
C GLU A 56 -1.73 7.71 3.76
N TYR A 57 -2.24 6.62 4.33
CA TYR A 57 -3.41 5.93 3.81
C TYR A 57 -4.65 6.84 3.85
N LYS A 58 -4.89 7.54 4.96
CA LYS A 58 -5.96 8.55 5.06
C LYS A 58 -5.78 9.69 4.06
N ALA A 59 -4.55 10.16 3.84
CA ALA A 59 -4.25 11.19 2.86
C ALA A 59 -4.58 10.73 1.43
N LEU A 60 -4.25 9.49 1.08
CA LEU A 60 -4.60 8.91 -0.23
C LEU A 60 -6.12 8.79 -0.40
N LEU A 61 -6.84 8.29 0.60
CA LEU A 61 -8.31 8.22 0.55
C LEU A 61 -8.94 9.61 0.32
N ARG A 62 -8.48 10.62 1.07
CA ARG A 62 -8.94 12.02 0.89
C ARG A 62 -8.60 12.57 -0.49
N ALA A 63 -7.38 12.34 -0.99
CA ALA A 63 -6.95 12.80 -2.31
C ALA A 63 -7.77 12.18 -3.46
N HIS A 64 -8.33 11.00 -3.23
CA HIS A 64 -9.19 10.29 -4.19
C HIS A 64 -10.69 10.45 -3.88
N HIS A 65 -11.07 11.35 -2.95
CA HIS A 65 -12.45 11.59 -2.55
C HIS A 65 -13.21 10.32 -2.16
N ILE A 66 -12.52 9.39 -1.50
CA ILE A 66 -13.14 8.19 -0.93
C ILE A 66 -13.54 8.53 0.51
N ASP A 67 -14.83 8.42 0.81
CA ASP A 67 -15.34 8.56 2.16
C ASP A 67 -14.92 7.35 3.01
N PHE A 68 -14.48 7.62 4.24
CA PHE A 68 -14.13 6.59 5.20
C PHE A 68 -14.45 7.05 6.61
N ASP A 69 -14.81 6.08 7.44
CA ASP A 69 -14.96 6.26 8.88
C ASP A 69 -13.64 5.88 9.56
N GLU A 70 -13.02 6.83 10.26
CA GLU A 70 -11.75 6.63 10.97
C GLU A 70 -11.83 5.51 12.02
N GLU A 71 -13.01 5.28 12.62
CA GLU A 71 -13.21 4.24 13.62
C GLU A 71 -13.27 2.83 13.02
N HIS A 72 -13.66 2.71 11.76
CA HIS A 72 -13.86 1.43 11.07
C HIS A 72 -12.75 1.08 10.07
N LEU A 73 -11.77 1.97 9.86
CA LEU A 73 -10.67 1.75 8.91
C LEU A 73 -9.79 0.53 9.24
N TRP A 74 -9.74 0.14 10.51
CA TRP A 74 -8.78 -0.84 11.02
C TRP A 74 -9.41 -2.17 11.47
N THR A 75 -10.72 -2.33 11.28
CA THR A 75 -11.53 -3.45 11.78
C THR A 75 -11.73 -4.58 10.74
#